data_AF-A0AAW2TGP7-F1
#
_entry.id   AF-A0AAW2TGP7-F1
#
_cell.length_a   1.000
_cell.length_b   1.000
_cell.length_c   1.000
_cell.angle_alpha   90.00
_cell.angle_beta   90.00
_cell.angle_gamma   90.00
#
_symmetry.space_group_name_H-M   'P 1'
#
loop_
_entity.id
_entity.type
_entity.pdbx_description
1 polymer ?
#
loop_
_entity_poly.entity_id
_entity_poly.type
_entity_poly.pdbx_seq_one_letter_code
_entity_poly.pdbx_strand_id
1 'polypeptide(L)'
;MLFYLTTLNLARFLNEEALVVSKGETDAQKWAAMDAWGHRDFLYRNYILNGLSNVLYSVHSSAKTTKALWESLEKKYKTEDASLKKFIVGKFFEIKMVDSKIVMNQV
;
A
#
# COMPACT_ATOMS: atom_id res chain seq x y z
N MET A 1 0.01 7.21 -1.44
CA MET A 1 -0.53 6.34 -0.38
C MET A 1 0.19 6.52 0.95
N LEU A 2 1.53 6.53 1.01
CA LEU A 2 2.31 6.77 2.25
C LEU A 2 1.87 8.04 3.00
N PHE A 3 1.61 9.12 2.26
CA PHE A 3 1.06 10.38 2.79
C PHE A 3 -0.22 10.20 3.63
N TYR A 4 -1.16 9.36 3.16
CA TYR A 4 -2.43 9.09 3.86
C TYR A 4 -2.23 8.31 5.17
N LEU A 5 -1.26 7.40 5.21
CA LEU A 5 -0.92 6.70 6.45
C LEU A 5 -0.17 7.59 7.43
N THR A 6 0.67 8.51 6.93
CA THR A 6 1.34 9.51 7.78
C THR A 6 0.33 10.44 8.44
N THR A 7 -0.72 10.88 7.73
CA THR A 7 -1.78 11.73 8.34
C THR A 7 -2.59 11.00 9.41
N LEU A 8 -2.73 9.68 9.29
CA LEU A 8 -3.38 8.84 10.30
C LEU A 8 -2.43 8.41 11.44
N ASN A 9 -1.17 8.89 11.45
CA ASN A 9 -0.11 8.49 12.36
C ASN A 9 0.19 6.96 12.35
N LEU A 10 -0.03 6.32 11.19
CA LEU A 10 0.08 4.88 10.99
C LEU A 10 1.41 4.46 10.38
N ALA A 11 2.21 5.42 9.90
CA ALA A 11 3.48 5.12 9.23
C ALA A 11 4.46 4.33 10.10
N ARG A 12 4.42 4.51 11.44
CA ARG A 12 5.25 3.75 12.38
C ARG A 12 4.98 2.24 12.33
N PHE A 13 3.71 1.86 12.17
CA PHE A 13 3.29 0.44 12.20
C PHE A 13 3.72 -0.37 10.97
N LEU A 14 4.08 0.30 9.88
CA LEU A 14 4.65 -0.38 8.72
C LEU A 14 6.05 -0.93 9.00
N ASN A 15 6.76 -0.32 9.94
CA ASN A 15 8.14 -0.64 10.29
C ASN A 15 8.25 -1.44 11.59
N GLU A 16 7.18 -1.49 12.40
CA GLU A 16 7.15 -2.19 13.68
C GLU A 16 6.91 -3.69 13.45
N GLU A 17 7.80 -4.54 13.96
CA GLU A 17 7.63 -5.99 13.86
C GLU A 17 6.60 -6.52 14.85
N ALA A 18 6.00 -7.67 14.52
CA ALA A 18 5.08 -8.34 15.41
C ALA A 18 5.81 -8.77 16.69
N LEU A 19 5.27 -8.40 17.84
CA LEU A 19 5.80 -8.86 19.13
C LEU A 19 5.59 -10.37 19.26
N VAL A 20 6.67 -11.12 19.45
CA VAL A 20 6.64 -12.56 19.70
C VAL A 20 6.95 -12.80 21.17
N VAL A 21 5.95 -13.30 21.91
CA VAL A 21 6.12 -13.70 23.30
C VAL A 21 6.45 -15.20 23.36
N SER A 22 7.46 -15.58 24.15
CA SER A 22 7.91 -16.98 24.27
C SER A 22 6.96 -17.81 25.14
N LYS A 23 6.91 -19.14 24.92
CA LYS A 23 5.96 -20.06 25.57
C LYS A 23 6.17 -20.24 27.10
N GLY A 24 7.19 -19.63 27.68
CA GLY A 24 7.46 -19.64 29.12
C GLY A 24 7.39 -18.25 29.78
N GLU A 25 6.93 -17.23 29.05
CA GLU A 25 6.94 -15.85 29.53
C GLU A 25 5.84 -15.61 30.57
N THR A 26 6.22 -15.19 31.78
CA THR A 26 5.31 -14.84 32.89
C THR A 26 5.15 -13.34 33.08
N ASP A 27 5.86 -12.52 32.32
CA ASP A 27 5.79 -11.07 32.40
C ASP A 27 4.44 -10.56 31.84
N ALA A 28 3.58 -10.11 32.75
CA ALA A 28 2.28 -9.53 32.43
C ALA A 28 2.38 -8.29 31.52
N GLN A 29 3.45 -7.51 31.60
CA GLN A 29 3.63 -6.33 30.74
C GLN A 29 3.86 -6.73 29.29
N LYS A 30 4.64 -7.80 29.03
CA LYS A 30 4.86 -8.32 27.67
C LYS A 30 3.58 -8.85 27.05
N TRP A 31 2.76 -9.56 27.83
CA TRP A 31 1.45 -10.02 27.36
C TRP A 31 0.51 -8.87 27.04
N ALA A 32 0.45 -7.85 27.90
CA ALA A 32 -0.34 -6.64 27.64
C ALA A 32 0.16 -5.89 26.39
N ALA A 33 1.47 -5.82 26.17
CA ALA A 33 2.05 -5.19 24.99
C ALA A 33 1.71 -5.97 23.70
N MET A 34 1.72 -7.31 23.74
CA MET A 34 1.34 -8.17 22.62
C MET A 34 -0.14 -8.02 22.27
N ASP A 35 -1.03 -8.00 23.27
CA ASP A 35 -2.47 -7.79 23.06
C ASP A 35 -2.75 -6.39 22.48
N ALA A 36 -2.13 -5.35 23.05
CA ALA A 36 -2.22 -3.99 22.53
C ALA A 36 -1.70 -3.87 21.08
N TRP A 37 -0.66 -4.63 20.73
CA TRP A 37 -0.17 -4.70 19.35
C TRP A 37 -1.20 -5.37 18.42
N GLY A 38 -1.76 -6.51 18.82
CA GLY A 38 -2.78 -7.23 18.05
C GLY A 38 -4.04 -6.38 17.83
N HIS A 39 -4.48 -5.65 18.85
CA HIS A 39 -5.61 -4.73 18.75
C HIS A 39 -5.32 -3.60 17.73
N ARG A 40 -4.13 -3.01 17.77
CA ARG A 40 -3.73 -1.97 16.82
C ARG A 40 -3.64 -2.50 15.39
N ASP A 41 -3.05 -3.69 15.19
CA ASP A 41 -3.02 -4.32 13.87
C ASP A 41 -4.44 -4.56 13.32
N PHE A 42 -5.37 -5.02 14.15
CA PHE A 42 -6.75 -5.17 13.74
C PHE A 42 -7.39 -3.84 13.31
N LEU A 43 -7.25 -2.78 14.11
CA LEU A 43 -7.82 -1.46 13.80
C LEU A 43 -7.27 -0.89 12.49
N TYR A 44 -5.96 -0.95 12.29
CA TYR A 44 -5.33 -0.37 11.10
C TYR A 44 -5.66 -1.15 9.84
N ARG A 45 -5.72 -2.48 9.91
CA ARG A 45 -6.22 -3.28 8.81
C ARG A 45 -7.62 -2.84 8.41
N ASN A 46 -8.53 -2.63 9.37
CA ASN A 46 -9.88 -2.16 9.09
C ASN A 46 -9.92 -0.74 8.50
N TYR A 47 -9.12 0.20 9.00
CA TYR A 47 -9.06 1.55 8.43
C TYR A 47 -8.60 1.56 6.97
N ILE A 48 -7.57 0.77 6.65
CA ILE A 48 -7.10 0.66 5.26
C ILE A 48 -8.20 0.04 4.40
N LEU A 49 -8.79 -1.07 4.83
CA LEU A 49 -9.86 -1.76 4.09
C LEU A 49 -11.08 -0.87 3.84
N ASN A 50 -11.50 -0.09 4.83
CA ASN A 50 -12.64 0.84 4.69
C ASN A 50 -12.36 1.98 3.69
N GLY A 51 -11.09 2.28 3.42
CA GLY A 51 -10.70 3.24 2.38
C GLY A 51 -10.64 2.65 0.97
N LEU A 52 -10.84 1.34 0.80
CA LEU A 52 -10.76 0.67 -0.50
C LEU A 52 -12.12 0.68 -1.22
N SER A 53 -12.08 0.68 -2.55
CA SER A 53 -13.26 0.36 -3.35
C SER A 53 -13.67 -1.10 -3.17
N ASN A 54 -14.93 -1.44 -3.45
CA ASN A 54 -15.45 -2.81 -3.29
C ASN A 54 -14.59 -3.87 -4.01
N VAL A 55 -14.07 -3.55 -5.20
CA VAL A 55 -13.21 -4.45 -5.98
C VAL A 55 -11.86 -4.68 -5.30
N LEU A 56 -11.26 -3.63 -4.72
CA LEU A 56 -10.00 -3.76 -4.01
C LEU A 56 -10.19 -4.44 -2.66
N TYR A 57 -11.29 -4.12 -1.97
CA TYR A 57 -11.64 -4.76 -0.71
C TYR A 57 -11.72 -6.27 -0.86
N SER A 58 -12.46 -6.79 -1.84
CA SER A 58 -12.63 -8.24 -2.03
C SER A 58 -11.31 -8.98 -2.32
N VAL A 59 -10.39 -8.33 -3.02
CA VAL A 59 -9.06 -8.90 -3.33
C VAL A 59 -8.16 -8.94 -2.09
N HIS A 60 -8.25 -7.91 -1.24
CA HIS A 60 -7.29 -7.69 -0.17
C HIS A 60 -7.82 -8.01 1.25
N SER A 61 -9.11 -8.30 1.42
CA SER A 61 -9.74 -8.54 2.73
C SER A 61 -9.22 -9.78 3.46
N SER A 62 -8.57 -10.71 2.75
CA SER A 62 -7.98 -11.93 3.32
C SER A 62 -6.60 -11.71 3.96
N ALA A 63 -6.04 -10.50 3.87
CA ALA A 63 -4.75 -10.17 4.47
C ALA A 63 -4.78 -10.34 5.99
N LYS A 64 -3.83 -11.10 6.53
CA LYS A 64 -3.79 -11.45 7.96
C LYS A 64 -3.27 -10.33 8.86
N THR A 65 -2.44 -9.45 8.32
CA THR A 65 -1.81 -8.34 9.05
C THR A 65 -1.91 -7.06 8.24
N THR A 66 -1.84 -5.93 8.92
CA THR A 66 -1.78 -4.60 8.31
C THR A 66 -0.57 -4.49 7.37
N LYS A 67 0.58 -5.05 7.80
CA LYS A 67 1.81 -5.05 7.00
C LYS A 67 1.64 -5.80 5.68
N ALA A 68 1.10 -7.03 5.72
CA ALA A 68 0.87 -7.82 4.51
C ALA A 68 -0.15 -7.15 3.57
N LEU A 69 -1.21 -6.56 4.13
CA LEU A 69 -2.18 -5.76 3.38
C LEU A 69 -1.48 -4.59 2.67
N TRP A 70 -0.67 -3.84 3.42
CA TRP A 70 0.04 -2.69 2.90
C TRP A 70 1.04 -3.05 1.80
N GLU A 71 1.88 -4.06 2.01
CA GLU A 71 2.86 -4.51 1.02
C GLU A 71 2.18 -4.97 -0.29
N SER A 72 1.03 -5.64 -0.18
CA SER A 72 0.23 -6.07 -1.32
C SER A 72 -0.30 -4.86 -2.11
N LEU A 73 -0.88 -3.87 -1.42
CA LEU A 73 -1.37 -2.64 -2.04
C LEU A 73 -0.22 -1.85 -2.67
N GLU A 74 0.89 -1.70 -1.97
CA GLU A 74 2.05 -0.96 -2.45
C GLU A 74 2.63 -1.60 -3.70
N LYS A 75 2.77 -2.93 -3.73
CA LYS A 75 3.22 -3.67 -4.92
C LYS A 75 2.30 -3.42 -6.11
N LYS A 76 0.99 -3.53 -5.93
CA LYS A 76 0.01 -3.29 -6.99
C LYS A 76 0.15 -1.88 -7.58
N TYR A 77 0.11 -0.85 -6.73
CA TYR A 77 0.16 0.53 -7.20
C TYR A 77 1.53 0.93 -7.76
N LYS A 78 2.64 0.39 -7.24
CA LYS A 78 3.97 0.57 -7.85
C LYS A 78 4.04 -0.06 -9.24
N THR A 79 3.47 -1.24 -9.44
CA THR A 79 3.39 -1.89 -10.76
C THR A 79 2.50 -1.11 -11.72
N GLU A 80 1.35 -0.61 -11.26
CA GLU A 80 0.46 0.23 -12.06
C GLU A 80 1.13 1.54 -12.49
N ASP A 81 1.82 2.24 -11.58
CA ASP A 81 2.58 3.46 -11.88
C ASP A 81 3.68 3.19 -12.91
N ALA A 82 4.44 2.10 -12.76
CA ALA A 82 5.46 1.70 -13.74
C ALA A 82 4.84 1.37 -15.11
N SER A 83 3.68 0.72 -15.12
CA SER A 83 2.95 0.35 -16.34
C SER A 83 2.40 1.58 -17.06
N LEU A 84 1.83 2.53 -16.32
CA LEU A 84 1.33 3.80 -16.84
C LEU A 84 2.48 4.64 -17.41
N LYS A 85 3.60 4.76 -16.70
CA LYS A 85 4.81 5.43 -17.20
C LYS A 85 5.30 4.79 -18.49
N LYS A 86 5.38 3.45 -18.55
CA LYS A 86 5.77 2.72 -19.76
C LYS A 86 4.78 2.97 -20.92
N PHE A 87 3.48 3.00 -20.64
CA PHE A 87 2.45 3.32 -21.63
C PHE A 87 2.59 4.73 -22.18
N ILE A 88 2.80 5.73 -21.31
CA ILE A 88 3.02 7.13 -21.70
C ILE A 88 4.29 7.26 -22.56
N VAL A 89 5.38 6.61 -22.17
CA VAL A 89 6.63 6.60 -22.96
C VAL A 89 6.42 5.94 -24.33
N GLY A 90 5.69 4.82 -24.39
CA GLY A 90 5.33 4.18 -25.67
C GLY A 90 4.51 5.11 -26.56
N LYS A 91 3.50 5.78 -26.00
CA LYS A 91 2.70 6.79 -26.71
C LYS A 91 3.54 7.94 -27.22
N PHE A 92 4.52 8.40 -26.45
CA PHE A 92 5.45 9.44 -26.87
C PHE A 92 6.28 9.01 -28.10
N PHE A 93 6.77 7.77 -28.12
CA PHE A 93 7.51 7.23 -29.28
C PHE A 93 6.62 6.94 -30.50
N GLU A 94 5.33 6.72 -30.31
CA GLU A 94 4.36 6.56 -31.41
C GLU A 94 4.03 7.90 -32.12
N ILE A 95 4.36 9.04 -31.52
CA ILE A 95 4.21 10.35 -32.17
C ILE A 95 5.24 10.43 -33.30
N LYS A 96 4.77 10.21 -34.52
CA LYS A 96 5.57 10.41 -35.74
C LYS A 96 5.45 11.86 -36.16
N MET A 97 6.57 12.59 -36.06
CA MET A 97 6.64 13.94 -36.62
C MET A 97 6.60 13.86 -38.14
N VAL A 98 5.62 14.52 -38.76
CA VAL A 98 5.54 14.65 -40.23
C VAL A 98 6.06 16.02 -40.64
N ASP A 99 7.07 16.08 -41.52
CA ASP A 99 7.74 17.33 -41.94
C ASP A 99 6.79 18.38 -42.54
N SER A 100 5.63 17.94 -43.07
CA SER A 100 4.59 18.81 -43.62
C SER A 100 3.71 19.49 -42.56
N LYS A 101 3.88 19.16 -41.26
CA LYS A 101 3.13 19.75 -40.15
C LYS A 101 4.04 20.49 -39.18
N ILE A 102 3.70 21.74 -38.88
CA ILE A 102 4.33 22.50 -37.80
C ILE A 102 4.13 21.79 -36.46
N VAL A 103 5.09 21.93 -35.55
CA VAL A 103 5.17 21.18 -34.27
C VAL A 103 3.87 21.26 -33.44
N MET A 104 3.19 22.41 -33.44
CA MET A 104 1.93 22.59 -32.70
C MET A 104 0.76 21.73 -33.23
N ASN A 105 0.84 21.26 -34.49
CA ASN A 105 -0.19 20.47 -35.15
C ASN A 105 0.18 18.97 -35.26
N GLN A 106 1.21 18.51 -34.53
CA GLN A 106 1.72 17.12 -34.55
C GLN A 106 0.88 16.13 -33.70
N VAL A 107 -0.33 16.51 -33.28
CA VAL A 107 -1.24 15.70 -32.46
C VAL A 107 -2.48 15.29 -33.26
#